data_AF-A0A2S5MDU1-F1
#
_entry.id   AF-A0A2S5MDU1-F1
#
_cell.length_a   1.000
_cell.length_b   1.000
_cell.length_c   1.000
_cell.angle_alpha   90.00
_cell.angle_beta   90.00
_cell.angle_gamma   90.00
#
_symmetry.space_group_name_H-M   'P 1'
#
loop_
_entity.id
_entity.type
_entity.pdbx_description
1 polymer ?
#
loop_
_entity_poly.entity_id
_entity_poly.type
_entity_poly.pdbx_seq_one_letter_code
_entity_poly.pdbx_strand_id
1 'polypeptide(L)'
;MDGVIVTNTDHIETYDDVTISHEAEHSSALKKCLLISPHFPPSSLAGVHRMRHLSKHLKNVGWYPIVLCVHENFHEEKLEADLARLVPDDVEVIKVAALPIEATRRLGIGDISLRARSHLRRKLFEILSEQKIDIVCITGAPYYPMLLADEIKRRHKIPVVLDFQDPWVSAWGGSQPILSKSGLSHRLATHFEPRAIRSASGITCVSQAQCEALATRYPWFDRSRMVAIPIGGDADDFLALSAQGADRAAGFLAQDRINLSYVGTIWPPVMRTLEAILSAVARVRLTHPRLYENLRFNFIGTTANSHDTTGYRVRPLADRLGISDVVYEVPQRIPYLDALATMVHSNGLLMLGSDEAHYSASKIYPVLMSGRPYLSLFMRDSSSHDILVGAGGGLAYSFQSSDAVLDIVPELADGIVRLAIEPDTFSRANTVAYAPYEAHAIAQRFAELFDTLHHKNSNRRLCA
;
A
#
# COMPACT_ATOMS: atom_id res chain seq x y z
N MET A 1 -20.77 -61.92 64.13
CA MET A 1 -20.47 -63.00 63.19
C MET A 1 -20.34 -62.35 61.83
N ASP A 2 -19.20 -62.08 61.21
CA ASP A 2 -17.76 -62.11 61.50
C ASP A 2 -17.18 -61.10 60.46
N GLY A 3 -16.27 -60.17 60.80
CA GLY A 3 -14.81 -60.32 60.67
C GLY A 3 -14.37 -60.54 59.20
N VAL A 4 -13.39 -59.88 58.57
CA VAL A 4 -12.13 -59.26 59.03
C VAL A 4 -11.50 -58.45 57.85
N ILE A 5 -11.17 -57.18 58.10
CA ILE A 5 -9.91 -56.42 57.89
C ILE A 5 -8.89 -56.92 56.84
N VAL A 6 -8.36 -56.03 55.97
CA VAL A 6 -6.92 -55.64 55.83
C VAL A 6 -6.80 -54.30 55.09
N THR A 7 -5.79 -53.54 55.51
CA THR A 7 -5.48 -52.12 55.40
C THR A 7 -4.58 -51.70 54.22
N ASN A 8 -4.65 -50.40 53.94
CA ASN A 8 -3.56 -49.43 53.68
C ASN A 8 -3.11 -49.07 52.25
N THR A 9 -3.08 -47.73 52.05
CA THR A 9 -2.13 -46.88 51.31
C THR A 9 -1.96 -47.11 49.79
N ASP A 10 -2.13 -46.10 48.93
CA ASP A 10 -1.13 -45.05 48.71
C ASP A 10 -1.65 -43.80 47.98
N HIS A 11 -1.18 -42.65 48.47
CA HIS A 11 -0.80 -41.41 47.77
C HIS A 11 -1.81 -40.65 46.87
N ILE A 12 -2.48 -39.68 47.49
CA ILE A 12 -2.84 -38.39 46.86
C ILE A 12 -1.70 -37.42 47.19
N GLU A 13 -0.80 -37.18 46.24
CA GLU A 13 0.17 -36.08 46.34
C GLU A 13 -0.51 -34.76 45.94
N THR A 14 -0.66 -33.90 46.94
CA THR A 14 -0.79 -32.45 46.80
C THR A 14 0.51 -31.89 46.26
N TYR A 15 0.49 -31.34 45.03
CA TYR A 15 1.56 -30.47 44.55
C TYR A 15 1.13 -29.01 44.69
N ASP A 16 1.66 -28.42 45.75
CA ASP A 16 2.09 -27.04 45.98
C ASP A 16 1.63 -25.93 45.01
N ASP A 17 0.97 -24.95 45.63
CA ASP A 17 1.23 -23.50 45.51
C ASP A 17 2.33 -23.11 44.50
N VAL A 18 1.95 -23.03 43.22
CA VAL A 18 2.65 -22.14 42.30
C VAL A 18 2.00 -20.77 42.47
N THR A 19 2.49 -20.05 43.47
CA THR A 19 2.42 -18.58 43.47
C THR A 19 3.13 -18.14 42.19
N ILE A 20 2.37 -17.89 41.12
CA ILE A 20 2.90 -17.22 39.93
C ILE A 20 3.24 -15.82 40.40
N SER A 21 4.52 -15.61 40.66
CA SER A 21 5.13 -14.32 40.90
C SER A 21 4.80 -13.41 39.73
N HIS A 22 3.83 -12.52 39.94
CA HIS A 22 3.76 -11.24 39.25
C HIS A 22 4.97 -10.40 39.70
N GLU A 23 6.17 -10.81 39.31
CA GLU A 23 7.39 -10.03 39.44
C GLU A 23 7.63 -9.31 38.11
N ALA A 24 7.17 -8.06 38.07
CA ALA A 24 7.78 -6.95 37.36
C ALA A 24 8.46 -7.28 36.01
N GLU A 25 7.64 -7.47 34.96
CA GLU A 25 8.08 -7.00 33.65
C GLU A 25 8.37 -5.51 33.80
N HIS A 26 9.67 -5.18 33.80
CA HIS A 26 10.10 -3.81 33.59
C HIS A 26 9.32 -3.28 32.40
N SER A 27 8.48 -2.27 32.63
CA SER A 27 7.92 -1.46 31.55
C SER A 27 9.11 -0.82 30.85
N SER A 28 9.74 -1.56 29.94
CA SER A 28 10.86 -1.07 29.16
C SER A 28 10.28 0.01 28.28
N ALA A 29 10.74 1.25 28.45
CA ALA A 29 10.28 2.35 27.62
C ALA A 29 10.37 1.94 26.15
N LEU A 30 9.27 2.10 25.41
CA LEU A 30 9.21 1.73 23.99
C LEU A 30 10.39 2.33 23.21
N LYS A 31 10.99 1.53 22.34
CA LYS A 31 12.04 1.99 21.41
C LYS A 31 11.43 3.05 20.49
N LYS A 32 12.12 4.18 20.27
CA LYS A 32 11.59 5.27 19.45
C LYS A 32 12.11 5.21 18.03
N CYS A 33 11.22 5.30 17.04
CA CYS A 33 11.59 5.47 15.64
C CYS A 33 11.08 6.79 15.07
N LEU A 34 11.92 7.47 14.28
CA LEU A 34 11.55 8.68 13.57
C LEU A 34 11.27 8.34 12.10
N LEU A 35 10.01 8.52 11.69
CA LEU A 35 9.53 8.32 10.32
C LEU A 35 9.59 9.66 9.56
N ILE A 36 10.51 9.79 8.60
CA ILE A 36 10.60 10.97 7.74
C ILE A 36 9.73 10.74 6.50
N SER A 37 8.62 11.47 6.41
CA SER A 37 7.62 11.35 5.36
C SER A 37 7.15 12.74 4.93
N PRO A 38 7.75 13.36 3.90
CA PRO A 38 7.40 14.74 3.54
C PRO A 38 5.93 14.96 3.23
N HIS A 39 5.27 13.98 2.59
CA HIS A 39 3.82 13.94 2.48
C HIS A 39 3.24 12.99 3.54
N PHE A 40 2.29 13.49 4.30
CA PHE A 40 1.53 12.74 5.30
C PHE A 40 0.08 13.24 5.29
N PRO A 41 -0.93 12.49 5.78
CA PRO A 41 -2.30 13.00 5.86
C PRO A 41 -2.35 14.41 6.49
N PRO A 42 -3.13 15.36 5.93
CA PRO A 42 -4.21 15.17 4.94
C PRO A 42 -3.78 15.08 3.46
N SER A 43 -2.48 14.96 3.14
CA SER A 43 -2.07 14.61 1.77
C SER A 43 -2.67 13.28 1.35
N SER A 44 -3.23 13.21 0.14
CA SER A 44 -3.85 12.01 -0.41
C SER A 44 -2.96 11.23 -1.37
N LEU A 45 -1.69 11.59 -1.55
CA LEU A 45 -0.80 10.87 -2.48
C LEU A 45 -0.68 9.38 -2.10
N ALA A 46 -0.60 8.48 -3.08
CA ALA A 46 -0.61 7.04 -2.80
C ALA A 46 0.51 6.59 -1.84
N GLY A 47 1.69 7.24 -1.89
CA GLY A 47 2.83 6.94 -1.02
C GLY A 47 2.61 7.27 0.46
N VAL A 48 1.56 8.01 0.84
CA VAL A 48 1.31 8.37 2.26
C VAL A 48 0.81 7.19 3.08
N HIS A 49 0.11 6.23 2.45
CA HIS A 49 -0.60 5.16 3.15
C HIS A 49 0.37 4.26 3.93
N ARG A 50 1.55 3.96 3.39
CA ARG A 50 2.55 3.12 4.06
C ARG A 50 3.02 3.73 5.38
N MET A 51 3.42 5.01 5.38
CA MET A 51 3.86 5.68 6.62
C MET A 51 2.71 5.92 7.58
N ARG A 52 1.49 6.17 7.08
CA ARG A 52 0.27 6.25 7.90
C ARG A 52 0.03 4.93 8.64
N HIS A 53 0.02 3.80 7.93
CA HIS A 53 -0.14 2.47 8.51
C HIS A 53 0.93 2.17 9.56
N LEU A 54 2.21 2.42 9.24
CA LEU A 54 3.29 2.22 10.20
C LEU A 54 3.13 3.11 11.44
N SER A 55 2.79 4.38 11.28
CA SER A 55 2.61 5.31 12.40
C SER A 55 1.50 4.86 13.37
N LYS A 56 0.50 4.16 12.85
CA LYS A 56 -0.62 3.63 13.63
C LYS A 56 -0.27 2.32 14.33
N HIS A 57 0.41 1.40 13.65
CA HIS A 57 0.56 0.02 14.13
C HIS A 57 1.89 -0.29 14.82
N LEU A 58 2.94 0.52 14.64
CA LEU A 58 4.27 0.24 15.23
C LEU A 58 4.26 0.19 16.77
N LYS A 59 3.39 0.96 17.43
CA LYS A 59 3.28 0.95 18.90
C LYS A 59 2.90 -0.43 19.44
N ASN A 60 2.04 -1.13 18.71
CA ASN A 60 1.54 -2.46 19.06
C ASN A 60 2.63 -3.54 18.98
N VAL A 61 3.73 -3.24 18.30
CA VAL A 61 4.87 -4.15 18.08
C VAL A 61 6.17 -3.60 18.68
N GLY A 62 6.06 -2.81 19.75
CA GLY A 62 7.19 -2.42 20.59
C GLY A 62 7.98 -1.18 20.11
N TRP A 63 7.46 -0.42 19.14
CA TRP A 63 8.12 0.77 18.59
C TRP A 63 7.21 2.00 18.68
N TYR A 64 7.66 3.06 19.31
CA TYR A 64 6.96 4.35 19.35
C TYR A 64 7.34 5.20 18.13
N PRO A 65 6.43 5.43 17.16
CA PRO A 65 6.72 6.21 15.97
C PRO A 65 6.49 7.71 16.21
N ILE A 66 7.43 8.51 15.71
CA ILE A 66 7.30 9.97 15.56
C ILE A 66 7.36 10.27 14.08
N VAL A 67 6.38 10.99 13.53
CA VAL A 67 6.36 11.36 12.11
C VAL A 67 6.91 12.77 11.94
N LEU A 68 7.88 12.96 11.04
CA LEU A 68 8.37 14.25 10.59
C LEU A 68 7.94 14.48 9.14
N CYS A 69 7.05 15.44 8.93
CA CYS A 69 6.47 15.75 7.62
C CYS A 69 6.45 17.26 7.32
N VAL A 70 6.11 17.60 6.09
CA VAL A 70 5.90 19.00 5.69
C VAL A 70 4.45 19.37 5.99
N HIS A 71 4.25 20.60 6.46
CA HIS A 71 2.92 21.12 6.74
C HIS A 71 2.10 21.20 5.43
N GLU A 72 0.86 20.75 5.50
CA GLU A 72 -0.07 20.65 4.37
C GLU A 72 -0.35 21.97 3.64
N ASN A 73 -0.10 23.13 4.25
CA ASN A 73 -0.21 24.44 3.61
C ASN A 73 0.79 24.62 2.44
N PHE A 74 1.79 23.75 2.33
CA PHE A 74 2.79 23.78 1.26
C PHE A 74 2.59 22.69 0.20
N HIS A 75 1.55 21.87 0.34
CA HIS A 75 1.18 20.83 -0.61
C HIS A 75 0.47 21.43 -1.82
N GLU A 76 0.62 20.78 -3.00
CA GLU A 76 -0.01 21.23 -4.24
C GLU A 76 -1.25 20.39 -4.58
N GLU A 77 -1.31 19.17 -4.04
CA GLU A 77 -2.43 18.26 -4.23
C GLU A 77 -3.67 18.66 -3.42
N LYS A 78 -4.83 18.19 -3.86
CA LYS A 78 -6.06 18.32 -3.10
C LYS A 78 -5.96 17.53 -1.79
N LEU A 79 -6.11 18.24 -0.67
CA LEU A 79 -6.09 17.65 0.67
C LEU A 79 -7.39 16.94 1.00
N GLU A 80 -7.30 15.91 1.84
CA GLU A 80 -8.42 15.09 2.30
C GLU A 80 -8.48 15.10 3.83
N ALA A 81 -9.37 15.91 4.39
CA ALA A 81 -9.53 16.02 5.85
C ALA A 81 -9.95 14.68 6.49
N ASP A 82 -10.81 13.92 5.80
CA ASP A 82 -11.25 12.61 6.27
C ASP A 82 -10.11 11.59 6.33
N LEU A 83 -9.14 11.67 5.43
CA LEU A 83 -7.96 10.82 5.45
C LEU A 83 -7.09 11.09 6.70
N ALA A 84 -7.01 12.34 7.14
CA ALA A 84 -6.30 12.70 8.37
C ALA A 84 -6.98 12.14 9.63
N ARG A 85 -8.31 11.97 9.62
CA ARG A 85 -9.05 11.34 10.73
C ARG A 85 -8.74 9.86 10.92
N LEU A 86 -8.11 9.21 9.94
CA LEU A 86 -7.64 7.82 10.05
C LEU A 86 -6.29 7.71 10.78
N VAL A 87 -5.63 8.83 11.06
CA VAL A 87 -4.44 8.88 11.92
C VAL A 87 -4.92 8.99 13.37
N PRO A 88 -4.58 8.04 14.25
CA PRO A 88 -4.94 8.15 15.67
C PRO A 88 -4.35 9.41 16.33
N ASP A 89 -5.10 10.00 17.26
CA ASP A 89 -4.71 11.24 17.96
C ASP A 89 -3.44 11.09 18.81
N ASP A 90 -3.09 9.86 19.19
CA ASP A 90 -1.89 9.57 19.97
C ASP A 90 -0.63 9.43 19.10
N VAL A 91 -0.72 9.52 17.77
CA VAL A 91 0.44 9.56 16.87
C VAL A 91 1.10 10.93 16.93
N GLU A 92 2.38 10.97 17.30
CA GLU A 92 3.15 12.21 17.33
C GLU A 92 3.54 12.63 15.91
N VAL A 93 2.95 13.73 15.41
CA VAL A 93 3.23 14.29 14.08
C VAL A 93 3.84 15.68 14.20
N ILE A 94 5.10 15.80 13.77
CA ILE A 94 5.86 17.05 13.73
C ILE A 94 5.87 17.58 12.31
N LYS A 95 5.25 18.75 12.12
CA LYS A 95 5.14 19.43 10.82
C LYS A 95 6.17 20.54 10.70
N VAL A 96 6.79 20.67 9.52
CA VAL A 96 7.72 21.75 9.20
C VAL A 96 7.26 22.57 8.00
N ALA A 97 7.71 23.82 7.92
CA ALA A 97 7.45 24.67 6.75
C ALA A 97 8.26 24.24 5.51
N ALA A 98 7.89 24.77 4.35
CA ALA A 98 8.66 24.70 3.12
C ALA A 98 8.71 26.07 2.45
N LEU A 99 9.55 26.21 1.41
CA LEU A 99 9.41 27.37 0.52
C LEU A 99 8.06 27.30 -0.22
N PRO A 100 7.30 28.41 -0.30
CA PRO A 100 6.05 28.48 -1.08
C PRO A 100 6.28 28.11 -2.54
N ILE A 101 5.33 27.41 -3.14
CA ILE A 101 5.46 26.94 -4.53
C ILE A 101 5.55 28.10 -5.52
N GLU A 102 4.90 29.23 -5.22
CA GLU A 102 4.91 30.44 -6.04
C GLU A 102 6.34 31.00 -6.18
N ALA A 103 7.15 30.86 -5.12
CA ALA A 103 8.53 31.32 -5.10
C ALA A 103 9.47 30.39 -5.88
N THR A 104 9.21 29.08 -5.87
CA THR A 104 10.13 28.08 -6.44
C THR A 104 9.73 27.60 -7.84
N ARG A 105 8.48 27.82 -8.25
CA ARG A 105 7.94 27.40 -9.56
C ARG A 105 8.72 28.03 -10.73
N ARG A 106 9.14 29.29 -10.60
CA ARG A 106 9.96 29.99 -11.62
C ARG A 106 11.33 29.35 -11.83
N LEU A 107 11.84 28.65 -10.82
CA LEU A 107 13.11 27.92 -10.87
C LEU A 107 12.93 26.44 -11.26
N GLY A 108 11.69 26.01 -11.58
CA GLY A 108 11.38 24.63 -11.94
C GLY A 108 11.35 23.64 -10.77
N ILE A 109 11.45 24.12 -9.52
CA ILE A 109 11.50 23.30 -8.32
C ILE A 109 10.09 23.17 -7.74
N GLY A 110 9.43 22.04 -8.03
CA GLY A 110 8.13 21.67 -7.46
C GLY A 110 8.24 20.68 -6.28
N ASP A 111 9.26 19.83 -6.28
CA ASP A 111 9.44 18.77 -5.28
C ASP A 111 9.41 19.32 -3.84
N ILE A 112 8.44 18.86 -3.05
CA ILE A 112 8.20 19.34 -1.69
C ILE A 112 9.42 19.17 -0.79
N SER A 113 10.18 18.10 -0.97
CA SER A 113 11.33 17.78 -0.12
C SER A 113 12.54 18.65 -0.42
N LEU A 114 12.70 19.09 -1.67
CA LEU A 114 13.69 20.11 -2.03
C LEU A 114 13.30 21.47 -1.44
N ARG A 115 12.03 21.86 -1.53
CA ARG A 115 11.51 23.11 -0.96
C ARG A 115 11.59 23.13 0.57
N ALA A 116 11.40 21.98 1.22
CA ALA A 116 11.44 21.82 2.66
C ALA A 116 12.82 21.42 3.22
N ARG A 117 13.85 21.27 2.37
CA ARG A 117 15.13 20.65 2.75
C ARG A 117 15.75 21.25 4.02
N SER A 118 15.83 22.57 4.11
CA SER A 118 16.42 23.27 5.26
C SER A 118 15.61 23.07 6.54
N HIS A 119 14.28 23.13 6.43
CA HIS A 119 13.35 22.97 7.55
C HIS A 119 13.32 21.53 8.07
N LEU A 120 13.20 20.55 7.17
CA LEU A 120 13.27 19.12 7.50
C LEU A 120 14.60 18.79 8.17
N ARG A 121 15.71 19.23 7.57
CA ARG A 121 17.05 18.97 8.13
C ARG A 121 17.22 19.60 9.51
N ARG A 122 16.82 20.86 9.70
CA ARG A 122 16.93 21.55 10.99
C ARG A 122 16.14 20.83 12.07
N LYS A 123 14.85 20.56 11.82
CA LYS A 123 13.97 19.92 12.81
C LYS A 123 14.38 18.47 13.08
N LEU A 124 14.84 17.74 12.06
CA LEU A 124 15.43 16.42 12.23
C LEU A 124 16.56 16.44 13.26
N PHE A 125 17.57 17.29 13.08
CA PHE A 125 18.73 17.31 13.97
C PHE A 125 18.42 17.91 15.36
N GLU A 126 17.41 18.77 15.46
CA GLU A 126 16.84 19.21 16.75
C GLU A 126 16.28 18.00 17.51
N ILE A 127 15.38 17.22 16.88
CA ILE A 127 14.79 16.00 17.47
C ILE A 127 15.88 15.00 17.87
N LEU A 128 16.85 14.73 17.00
CA LEU A 128 17.94 13.78 17.29
C LEU A 128 18.89 14.24 18.41
N SER A 129 18.85 15.52 18.79
CA SER A 129 19.63 16.08 19.89
C SER A 129 18.85 16.12 21.21
N GLU A 130 17.53 16.31 21.13
CA GLU A 130 16.65 16.48 22.29
C GLU A 130 16.02 15.17 22.77
N GLN A 131 15.84 14.20 21.88
CA GLN A 131 15.17 12.94 22.17
C GLN A 131 16.04 11.74 21.81
N LYS A 132 15.96 10.68 22.62
CA LYS A 132 16.56 9.39 22.27
C LYS A 132 15.76 8.77 21.12
N ILE A 133 16.35 8.75 19.93
CA ILE A 133 15.82 8.05 18.76
C ILE A 133 16.69 6.84 18.47
N ASP A 134 16.07 5.66 18.41
CA ASP A 134 16.77 4.39 18.22
C ASP A 134 16.98 4.07 16.73
N ILE A 135 16.03 4.49 15.87
CA ILE A 135 16.08 4.34 14.41
C ILE A 135 15.46 5.53 13.68
N VAL A 136 16.00 5.86 12.50
CA VAL A 136 15.33 6.74 11.53
C VAL A 136 14.91 5.93 10.31
N CYS A 137 13.65 6.02 9.89
CA CYS A 137 13.16 5.48 8.63
C CYS A 137 12.80 6.63 7.69
N ILE A 138 13.29 6.59 6.45
CA ILE A 138 13.04 7.63 5.45
C ILE A 138 12.34 6.99 4.25
N THR A 139 11.09 7.37 4.02
CA THR A 139 10.35 6.87 2.85
C THR A 139 10.66 7.67 1.59
N GLY A 140 10.65 6.98 0.45
CA GLY A 140 10.87 7.53 -0.87
C GLY A 140 9.61 8.16 -1.46
N ALA A 141 9.77 8.82 -2.62
CA ALA A 141 8.72 9.57 -3.30
C ALA A 141 8.04 10.64 -2.39
N PRO A 142 8.80 11.68 -1.98
CA PRO A 142 10.03 12.17 -2.60
C PRO A 142 11.33 11.60 -2.00
N TYR A 143 12.38 11.49 -2.81
CA TYR A 143 13.60 10.74 -2.46
C TYR A 143 14.73 11.56 -1.85
N TYR A 144 14.76 12.88 -2.07
CA TYR A 144 15.86 13.73 -1.60
C TYR A 144 16.11 13.73 -0.08
N PRO A 145 15.12 13.49 0.82
CA PRO A 145 15.39 13.32 2.25
C PRO A 145 16.33 12.15 2.55
N MET A 146 16.36 11.11 1.71
CA MET A 146 17.24 9.95 1.90
C MET A 146 18.73 10.34 1.89
N LEU A 147 19.08 11.47 1.28
CA LEU A 147 20.45 12.02 1.30
C LEU A 147 20.90 12.49 2.69
N LEU A 148 19.98 12.65 3.65
CA LEU A 148 20.30 12.97 5.03
C LEU A 148 20.83 11.76 5.81
N ALA A 149 20.72 10.54 5.26
CA ALA A 149 21.15 9.31 5.92
C ALA A 149 22.64 9.32 6.35
N ASP A 150 23.52 9.84 5.49
CA ASP A 150 24.95 9.98 5.81
C ASP A 150 25.17 10.87 7.04
N GLU A 151 24.48 12.00 7.06
CA GLU A 151 24.65 13.00 8.09
C GLU A 151 24.10 12.53 9.45
N ILE A 152 22.95 11.86 9.44
CA ILE A 152 22.37 11.20 10.63
C ILE A 152 23.37 10.19 11.20
N LYS A 153 23.90 9.31 10.36
CA LYS A 153 24.87 8.30 10.78
C LYS A 153 26.14 8.91 11.32
N ARG A 154 26.72 9.90 10.65
CA ARG A 154 28.00 10.48 11.09
C ARG A 154 27.88 11.22 12.42
N ARG A 155 26.81 12.04 12.59
CA ARG A 155 26.61 12.90 13.76
C ARG A 155 26.03 12.18 14.98
N HIS A 156 25.03 11.32 14.78
CA HIS A 156 24.28 10.70 15.90
C HIS A 156 24.50 9.19 16.02
N LYS A 157 25.19 8.56 15.06
CA LYS A 157 25.42 7.09 15.05
C LYS A 157 24.10 6.30 15.15
N ILE A 158 23.03 6.82 14.56
CA ILE A 158 21.71 6.19 14.53
C ILE A 158 21.56 5.41 13.22
N PRO A 159 21.09 4.15 13.25
CA PRO A 159 20.80 3.39 12.05
C PRO A 159 19.66 4.02 11.24
N VAL A 160 19.83 4.03 9.91
CA VAL A 160 18.86 4.64 8.97
C VAL A 160 18.32 3.58 8.02
N VAL A 161 17.00 3.44 7.96
CA VAL A 161 16.31 2.59 6.98
C VAL A 161 15.82 3.47 5.83
N LEU A 162 16.11 3.06 4.59
CA LEU A 162 15.58 3.72 3.38
C LEU A 162 14.46 2.87 2.81
N ASP A 163 13.26 3.44 2.71
CA ASP A 163 12.06 2.73 2.25
C ASP A 163 11.69 3.15 0.81
N PHE A 164 11.88 2.23 -0.13
CA PHE A 164 11.59 2.42 -1.55
C PHE A 164 10.22 1.86 -1.90
N GLN A 165 9.20 2.72 -1.84
CA GLN A 165 7.85 2.39 -2.33
C GLN A 165 7.84 2.23 -3.87
N ASP A 166 8.55 3.14 -4.54
CA ASP A 166 8.81 3.12 -5.96
C ASP A 166 10.33 3.17 -6.23
N PRO A 167 10.81 2.76 -7.40
CA PRO A 167 12.22 2.94 -7.77
C PRO A 167 12.55 4.43 -7.99
N TRP A 168 13.59 4.94 -7.35
CA TRP A 168 14.11 6.29 -7.65
C TRP A 168 14.77 6.31 -9.03
N VAL A 169 15.60 5.31 -9.33
CA VAL A 169 16.08 5.01 -10.69
C VAL A 169 15.18 3.94 -11.33
N SER A 170 14.34 4.35 -12.27
CA SER A 170 13.36 3.51 -12.97
C SER A 170 13.62 3.38 -14.47
N ALA A 171 13.16 2.28 -15.08
CA ALA A 171 13.27 2.05 -16.52
C ALA A 171 12.50 3.12 -17.33
N TRP A 172 11.30 3.49 -16.89
CA TRP A 172 10.53 4.59 -17.49
C TRP A 172 11.30 5.91 -17.46
N GLY A 173 11.97 6.24 -16.35
CA GLY A 173 12.79 7.45 -16.27
C GLY A 173 13.99 7.41 -17.23
N GLY A 174 14.59 6.23 -17.41
CA GLY A 174 15.70 6.00 -18.34
C GLY A 174 15.32 6.10 -19.82
N SER A 175 14.04 5.90 -20.16
CA SER A 175 13.54 6.04 -21.53
C SER A 175 13.13 7.47 -21.92
N GLN A 176 13.15 8.41 -20.97
CA GLN A 176 12.76 9.80 -21.22
C GLN A 176 13.87 10.57 -21.97
N PRO A 177 13.52 11.55 -22.83
CA PRO A 177 14.51 12.39 -23.50
C PRO A 177 15.44 13.09 -22.49
N ILE A 178 16.76 13.07 -22.73
CA ILE A 178 17.77 13.58 -21.78
C ILE A 178 17.53 15.04 -21.35
N LEU A 179 17.09 15.89 -22.29
CA LEU A 179 16.84 17.31 -22.06
C LEU A 179 15.44 17.62 -21.50
N SER A 180 14.59 16.60 -21.34
CA SER A 180 13.29 16.76 -20.68
C SER A 180 13.45 16.86 -19.17
N LYS A 181 12.45 17.44 -18.49
CA LYS A 181 12.42 17.49 -17.02
C LYS A 181 12.52 16.10 -16.38
N SER A 182 11.85 15.10 -16.96
CA SER A 182 11.88 13.72 -16.48
C SER A 182 13.24 13.06 -16.73
N GLY A 183 13.87 13.29 -17.89
CA GLY A 183 15.24 12.83 -18.17
C GLY A 183 16.29 13.45 -17.23
N LEU A 184 16.21 14.75 -16.97
CA LEU A 184 17.08 15.42 -16.00
C LEU A 184 16.86 14.87 -14.58
N SER A 185 15.60 14.70 -14.16
CA SER A 185 15.26 14.10 -12.87
C SER A 185 15.84 12.69 -12.74
N HIS A 186 15.78 11.87 -13.79
CA HIS A 186 16.36 10.54 -13.81
C HIS A 186 17.90 10.58 -13.69
N ARG A 187 18.57 11.52 -14.37
CA ARG A 187 20.03 11.70 -14.21
C ARG A 187 20.43 12.14 -12.81
N LEU A 188 19.63 12.98 -12.15
CA LEU A 188 19.85 13.32 -10.75
C LEU A 188 19.63 12.09 -9.86
N ALA A 189 18.61 11.27 -10.16
CA ALA A 189 18.37 10.01 -9.45
C ALA A 189 19.57 9.06 -9.54
N THR A 190 20.11 8.81 -10.75
CA THR A 190 21.27 7.92 -10.93
C THR A 190 22.52 8.44 -10.22
N HIS A 191 22.61 9.75 -10.01
CA HIS A 191 23.69 10.38 -9.26
C HIS A 191 23.50 10.28 -7.73
N PHE A 192 22.28 10.45 -7.23
CA PHE A 192 22.00 10.58 -5.81
C PHE A 192 21.59 9.27 -5.12
N GLU A 193 20.88 8.36 -5.82
CA GLU A 193 20.50 7.02 -5.32
C GLU A 193 21.69 6.26 -4.71
N PRO A 194 22.85 6.09 -5.39
CA PRO A 194 23.97 5.35 -4.79
C PRO A 194 24.55 6.03 -3.54
N ARG A 195 24.47 7.36 -3.43
CA ARG A 195 24.97 8.09 -2.24
C ARG A 195 24.07 7.85 -1.03
N ALA A 196 22.76 7.87 -1.23
CA ALA A 196 21.81 7.52 -0.18
C ALA A 196 22.01 6.07 0.27
N ILE A 197 22.08 5.12 -0.67
CA ILE A 197 22.21 3.69 -0.38
C ILE A 197 23.50 3.34 0.37
N ARG A 198 24.65 3.96 0.04
CA ARG A 198 25.89 3.78 0.83
C ARG A 198 25.70 4.07 2.31
N SER A 199 24.79 4.98 2.61
CA SER A 199 24.51 5.44 3.97
C SER A 199 23.32 4.70 4.60
N ALA A 200 22.69 3.74 3.93
CA ALA A 200 21.60 2.96 4.50
C ALA A 200 22.13 1.89 5.49
N SER A 201 21.46 1.70 6.62
CA SER A 201 21.65 0.55 7.52
C SER A 201 20.79 -0.63 7.11
N GLY A 202 19.60 -0.35 6.57
CA GLY A 202 18.72 -1.31 5.94
C GLY A 202 17.93 -0.63 4.82
N ILE A 203 17.38 -1.45 3.92
CA ILE A 203 16.56 -1.01 2.80
C ILE A 203 15.29 -1.84 2.79
N THR A 204 14.15 -1.19 2.64
CA THR A 204 12.86 -1.85 2.37
C THR A 204 12.40 -1.54 0.96
N CYS A 205 11.84 -2.55 0.30
CA CYS A 205 11.27 -2.46 -1.05
C CYS A 205 9.86 -3.05 -1.02
N VAL A 206 8.99 -2.73 -1.98
CA VAL A 206 7.62 -3.28 -2.02
C VAL A 206 7.54 -4.70 -2.56
N SER A 207 8.58 -5.17 -3.25
CA SER A 207 8.64 -6.53 -3.80
C SER A 207 10.05 -7.10 -3.82
N GLN A 208 10.12 -8.43 -3.90
CA GLN A 208 11.39 -9.15 -4.03
C GLN A 208 12.12 -8.80 -5.34
N ALA A 209 11.37 -8.66 -6.43
CA ALA A 209 11.90 -8.21 -7.72
C ALA A 209 12.56 -6.82 -7.62
N GLN A 210 12.00 -5.89 -6.85
CA GLN A 210 12.60 -4.57 -6.64
C GLN A 210 13.88 -4.66 -5.80
N CYS A 211 13.91 -5.50 -4.74
CA CYS A 211 15.14 -5.81 -4.00
C CYS A 211 16.24 -6.35 -4.93
N GLU A 212 15.89 -7.30 -5.80
CA GLU A 212 16.84 -7.91 -6.73
C GLU A 212 17.36 -6.91 -7.78
N ALA A 213 16.49 -6.04 -8.28
CA ALA A 213 16.89 -4.95 -9.17
C ALA A 213 17.89 -3.99 -8.50
N LEU A 214 17.63 -3.59 -7.25
CA LEU A 214 18.55 -2.75 -6.47
C LEU A 214 19.86 -3.47 -6.15
N ALA A 215 19.82 -4.74 -5.75
CA ALA A 215 21.00 -5.54 -5.46
C ALA A 215 21.88 -5.75 -6.70
N THR A 216 21.26 -5.93 -7.88
CA THR A 216 21.96 -6.02 -9.17
C THR A 216 22.60 -4.69 -9.54
N ARG A 217 21.90 -3.57 -9.31
CA ARG A 217 22.42 -2.22 -9.57
C ARG A 217 23.55 -1.83 -8.62
N TYR A 218 23.51 -2.32 -7.38
CA TYR A 218 24.46 -1.99 -6.32
C TYR A 218 25.02 -3.24 -5.63
N PRO A 219 25.87 -4.03 -6.33
CA PRO A 219 26.39 -5.29 -5.81
C PRO A 219 27.30 -5.12 -4.57
N TRP A 220 27.78 -3.90 -4.32
CA TRP A 220 28.56 -3.54 -3.14
C TRP A 220 27.71 -3.36 -1.87
N PHE A 221 26.38 -3.30 -1.98
CA PHE A 221 25.51 -3.25 -0.81
C PHE A 221 25.14 -4.67 -0.37
N ASP A 222 25.37 -4.97 0.90
CA ASP A 222 25.01 -6.26 1.50
C ASP A 222 23.50 -6.55 1.39
N ARG A 223 23.18 -7.58 0.58
CA ARG A 223 21.83 -8.03 0.25
C ARG A 223 21.03 -8.47 1.48
N SER A 224 21.70 -8.96 2.54
CA SER A 224 21.03 -9.38 3.78
C SER A 224 20.37 -8.21 4.54
N ARG A 225 20.66 -6.97 4.14
CA ARG A 225 20.06 -5.75 4.69
C ARG A 225 18.95 -5.17 3.80
N MET A 226 18.52 -5.89 2.78
CA MET A 226 17.37 -5.55 1.94
C MET A 226 16.20 -6.47 2.28
N VAL A 227 15.01 -5.90 2.54
CA VAL A 227 13.81 -6.68 2.87
C VAL A 227 12.64 -6.24 1.98
N ALA A 228 12.02 -7.21 1.32
CA ALA A 228 10.83 -6.96 0.51
C ALA A 228 9.57 -6.96 1.39
N ILE A 229 9.02 -5.79 1.69
CA ILE A 229 7.82 -5.58 2.49
C ILE A 229 6.79 -4.82 1.64
N PRO A 230 5.66 -5.44 1.23
CA PRO A 230 4.63 -4.78 0.41
C PRO A 230 3.91 -3.67 1.18
N ILE A 231 3.13 -2.83 0.48
CA ILE A 231 2.40 -1.70 1.10
C ILE A 231 1.27 -2.20 2.02
N GLY A 232 0.54 -3.22 1.56
CA GLY A 232 -0.59 -3.79 2.28
C GLY A 232 -1.86 -2.92 2.26
N GLY A 233 -2.80 -3.25 3.15
CA GLY A 233 -4.02 -2.48 3.43
C GLY A 233 -4.34 -2.49 4.93
N ASP A 234 -5.18 -1.58 5.39
CA ASP A 234 -5.60 -1.53 6.79
C ASP A 234 -7.10 -1.84 6.88
N ALA A 235 -7.46 -2.94 7.56
CA ALA A 235 -8.85 -3.35 7.73
C ALA A 235 -9.65 -2.30 8.53
N ASP A 236 -8.99 -1.54 9.41
CA ASP A 236 -9.62 -0.49 10.20
C ASP A 236 -10.13 0.67 9.35
N ASP A 237 -9.55 0.89 8.16
CA ASP A 237 -10.04 1.93 7.25
C ASP A 237 -11.46 1.61 6.78
N PHE A 238 -11.83 0.33 6.70
CA PHE A 238 -13.18 -0.11 6.37
C PHE A 238 -14.12 0.00 7.56
N LEU A 239 -13.63 -0.22 8.79
CA LEU A 239 -14.39 0.03 10.02
C LEU A 239 -14.72 1.52 10.17
N ALA A 240 -13.81 2.40 9.76
CA ALA A 240 -13.98 3.84 9.81
C ALA A 240 -15.03 4.38 8.80
N LEU A 241 -15.48 3.58 7.83
CA LEU A 241 -16.48 4.03 6.85
C LEU A 241 -17.83 4.40 7.48
N SER A 242 -18.16 3.86 8.66
CA SER A 242 -19.36 4.17 9.47
C SER A 242 -20.70 4.20 8.68
N ALA A 243 -21.79 4.65 9.31
CA ALA A 243 -23.11 4.73 8.69
C ALA A 243 -23.18 5.61 7.41
N GLN A 244 -22.17 6.47 7.18
CA GLN A 244 -22.10 7.38 6.02
C GLN A 244 -21.45 6.75 4.77
N GLY A 245 -21.00 5.49 4.83
CA GLY A 245 -20.41 4.81 3.66
C GLY A 245 -21.34 4.79 2.44
N ALA A 246 -22.65 4.59 2.65
CA ALA A 246 -23.62 4.54 1.57
C ALA A 246 -23.76 5.89 0.85
N ASP A 247 -23.80 7.00 1.60
CA ASP A 247 -23.92 8.34 1.04
C ASP A 247 -22.69 8.73 0.22
N ARG A 248 -21.49 8.31 0.66
CA ARG A 248 -20.22 8.52 -0.08
C ARG A 248 -20.22 7.79 -1.42
N ALA A 249 -20.79 6.59 -1.48
CA ALA A 249 -20.83 5.77 -2.69
C ALA A 249 -21.97 6.17 -3.64
N ALA A 250 -23.02 6.84 -3.15
CA ALA A 250 -24.24 7.14 -3.89
C ALA A 250 -24.00 7.94 -5.18
N GLY A 251 -22.97 8.79 -5.22
CA GLY A 251 -22.61 9.56 -6.42
C GLY A 251 -21.95 8.73 -7.54
N PHE A 252 -21.57 7.49 -7.26
CA PHE A 252 -20.81 6.64 -8.19
C PHE A 252 -21.57 5.39 -8.65
N LEU A 253 -22.56 4.94 -7.88
CA LEU A 253 -23.28 3.70 -8.11
C LEU A 253 -24.72 3.96 -8.54
N ALA A 254 -25.24 3.16 -9.47
CA ALA A 254 -26.65 3.22 -9.85
C ALA A 254 -27.52 2.44 -8.85
N GLN A 255 -28.66 3.00 -8.45
CA GLN A 255 -29.53 2.39 -7.44
C GLN A 255 -30.37 1.22 -7.98
N ASP A 256 -30.62 1.19 -9.29
CA ASP A 256 -31.53 0.27 -10.00
C ASP A 256 -30.77 -0.67 -10.95
N ARG A 257 -29.46 -0.86 -10.73
CA ARG A 257 -28.58 -1.70 -11.55
C ARG A 257 -27.65 -2.53 -10.67
N ILE A 258 -27.13 -3.62 -11.23
CA ILE A 258 -26.08 -4.42 -10.63
C ILE A 258 -24.74 -3.73 -10.94
N ASN A 259 -24.10 -3.18 -9.91
CA ASN A 259 -22.86 -2.42 -10.03
C ASN A 259 -21.64 -3.33 -9.94
N LEU A 260 -20.89 -3.44 -11.04
CA LEU A 260 -19.59 -4.09 -11.11
C LEU A 260 -18.51 -3.01 -11.27
N SER A 261 -17.67 -2.83 -10.25
CA SER A 261 -16.82 -1.64 -10.16
C SER A 261 -15.32 -1.95 -10.20
N TYR A 262 -14.59 -1.23 -11.03
CA TYR A 262 -13.13 -1.07 -10.96
C TYR A 262 -12.82 0.27 -10.28
N VAL A 263 -12.01 0.24 -9.21
CA VAL A 263 -11.59 1.45 -8.50
C VAL A 263 -10.06 1.57 -8.55
N GLY A 264 -9.58 2.60 -9.25
CA GLY A 264 -8.16 2.90 -9.39
C GLY A 264 -7.78 3.42 -10.77
N THR A 265 -6.51 3.79 -10.90
CA THR A 265 -5.96 4.30 -12.17
C THR A 265 -5.87 3.21 -13.23
N ILE A 266 -6.18 3.55 -14.48
CA ILE A 266 -5.95 2.78 -15.70
C ILE A 266 -4.71 3.36 -16.40
N TRP A 267 -3.68 2.55 -16.60
CA TRP A 267 -2.40 2.95 -17.20
C TRP A 267 -2.06 2.03 -18.39
N PRO A 268 -1.12 2.41 -19.28
CA PRO A 268 -0.94 1.69 -20.55
C PRO A 268 -0.76 0.16 -20.45
N PRO A 269 0.05 -0.38 -19.51
CA PRO A 269 0.19 -1.83 -19.26
C PRO A 269 -1.10 -2.61 -18.94
N VAL A 270 -2.19 -1.97 -18.47
CA VAL A 270 -3.45 -2.67 -18.18
C VAL A 270 -4.47 -2.59 -19.32
N MET A 271 -4.12 -1.95 -20.44
CA MET A 271 -5.09 -1.74 -21.53
C MET A 271 -5.53 -3.05 -22.20
N ARG A 272 -4.65 -4.06 -22.25
CA ARG A 272 -4.94 -5.36 -22.83
C ARG A 272 -5.91 -6.19 -21.97
N THR A 273 -5.73 -6.18 -20.66
CA THR A 273 -6.67 -6.82 -19.73
C THR A 273 -8.01 -6.09 -19.67
N LEU A 274 -7.99 -4.74 -19.76
CA LEU A 274 -9.21 -3.94 -19.91
C LEU A 274 -9.97 -4.31 -21.19
N GLU A 275 -9.28 -4.49 -22.32
CA GLU A 275 -9.86 -4.93 -23.58
C GLU A 275 -10.53 -6.29 -23.47
N ALA A 276 -9.89 -7.25 -22.80
CA ALA A 276 -10.49 -8.56 -22.55
C ALA A 276 -11.79 -8.46 -21.73
N ILE A 277 -11.78 -7.69 -20.63
CA ILE A 277 -12.98 -7.50 -19.80
C ILE A 277 -14.10 -6.81 -20.59
N LEU A 278 -13.81 -5.71 -21.30
CA LEU A 278 -14.85 -5.01 -22.07
C LEU A 278 -15.37 -5.85 -23.25
N SER A 279 -14.51 -6.66 -23.87
CA SER A 279 -14.95 -7.61 -24.91
C SER A 279 -15.87 -8.69 -24.34
N ALA A 280 -15.61 -9.14 -23.10
CA ALA A 280 -16.50 -10.04 -22.38
C ALA A 280 -17.86 -9.38 -22.08
N VAL A 281 -17.89 -8.09 -21.71
CA VAL A 281 -19.14 -7.32 -21.57
C VAL A 281 -19.92 -7.26 -22.90
N ALA A 282 -19.24 -7.00 -24.02
CA ALA A 282 -19.86 -7.03 -25.35
C ALA A 282 -20.42 -8.42 -25.71
N ARG A 283 -19.74 -9.49 -25.29
CA ARG A 283 -20.26 -10.86 -25.43
C ARG A 283 -21.50 -11.09 -24.58
N VAL A 284 -21.55 -10.62 -23.33
CA VAL A 284 -22.74 -10.71 -22.46
C VAL A 284 -23.94 -9.99 -23.09
N ARG A 285 -23.73 -8.85 -23.77
CA ARG A 285 -24.80 -8.16 -24.52
C ARG A 285 -25.45 -9.08 -25.56
N LEU A 286 -24.65 -9.89 -26.26
CA LEU A 286 -25.13 -10.78 -27.31
C LEU A 286 -25.77 -12.06 -26.75
N THR A 287 -25.22 -12.62 -25.66
CA THR A 287 -25.66 -13.92 -25.12
C THR A 287 -26.73 -13.80 -24.04
N HIS A 288 -26.75 -12.70 -23.28
CA HIS A 288 -27.65 -12.45 -22.14
C HIS A 288 -28.20 -11.01 -22.14
N PRO A 289 -28.94 -10.57 -23.18
CA PRO A 289 -29.33 -9.16 -23.37
C PRO A 289 -30.16 -8.59 -22.21
N ARG A 290 -31.05 -9.39 -21.60
CA ARG A 290 -31.85 -8.94 -20.44
C ARG A 290 -31.02 -8.69 -19.19
N LEU A 291 -29.98 -9.51 -18.97
CA LEU A 291 -29.06 -9.28 -17.85
C LEU A 291 -28.23 -8.03 -18.13
N TYR A 292 -27.70 -7.92 -19.34
CA TYR A 292 -26.90 -6.78 -19.79
C TYR A 292 -27.56 -5.43 -19.51
N GLU A 293 -28.85 -5.28 -19.81
CA GLU A 293 -29.62 -4.04 -19.54
C GLU A 293 -29.66 -3.65 -18.05
N ASN A 294 -29.48 -4.62 -17.15
CA ASN A 294 -29.47 -4.44 -15.70
C ASN A 294 -28.05 -4.26 -15.11
N LEU A 295 -26.99 -4.41 -15.91
CA LEU A 295 -25.62 -4.23 -15.46
C LEU A 295 -25.19 -2.77 -15.54
N ARG A 296 -24.28 -2.39 -14.64
CA ARG A 296 -23.52 -1.14 -14.73
C ARG A 296 -22.07 -1.40 -14.35
N PHE A 297 -21.17 -1.05 -15.26
CA PHE A 297 -19.72 -1.15 -15.09
C PHE A 297 -19.15 0.21 -14.72
N ASN A 298 -18.73 0.36 -13.46
CA ASN A 298 -18.20 1.62 -12.96
C ASN A 298 -16.66 1.58 -12.96
N PHE A 299 -16.03 2.56 -13.60
CA PHE A 299 -14.57 2.72 -13.61
C PHE A 299 -14.22 4.05 -12.94
N ILE A 300 -13.77 3.97 -11.69
CA ILE A 300 -13.69 5.11 -10.78
C ILE A 300 -12.23 5.47 -10.50
N GLY A 301 -11.85 6.71 -10.78
CA GLY A 301 -10.49 7.21 -10.57
C GLY A 301 -9.49 6.71 -11.62
N THR A 302 -9.88 6.64 -12.89
CA THR A 302 -9.09 6.01 -13.96
C THR A 302 -7.81 6.78 -14.33
N THR A 303 -7.64 8.00 -13.82
CA THR A 303 -6.40 8.77 -13.91
C THR A 303 -5.79 9.00 -12.53
N ALA A 304 -4.48 9.24 -12.47
CA ALA A 304 -3.81 9.61 -11.22
C ALA A 304 -4.05 11.08 -10.81
N ASN A 305 -4.67 11.89 -11.69
CA ASN A 305 -4.82 13.33 -11.52
C ASN A 305 -6.22 13.64 -10.95
N SER A 306 -6.28 14.36 -9.82
CA SER A 306 -7.53 14.78 -9.19
C SER A 306 -8.30 15.85 -9.98
N HIS A 307 -7.66 16.48 -10.96
CA HIS A 307 -8.25 17.55 -11.78
C HIS A 307 -8.58 17.12 -13.21
N ASP A 308 -8.21 15.90 -13.61
CA ASP A 308 -8.47 15.42 -14.96
C ASP A 308 -9.88 14.84 -15.05
N THR A 309 -10.83 15.63 -15.56
CA THR A 309 -12.22 15.23 -15.76
C THR A 309 -12.51 14.77 -17.20
N THR A 310 -11.49 14.75 -18.06
CA THR A 310 -11.63 14.55 -19.52
C THR A 310 -10.78 13.41 -20.07
N GLY A 311 -9.80 12.93 -19.32
CA GLY A 311 -8.88 11.86 -19.68
C GLY A 311 -9.49 10.47 -19.63
N TYR A 312 -10.65 10.27 -20.28
CA TYR A 312 -11.33 8.98 -20.37
C TYR A 312 -10.40 7.92 -20.99
N ARG A 313 -10.12 6.86 -20.24
CA ARG A 313 -9.29 5.71 -20.65
C ARG A 313 -10.12 4.51 -21.06
N VAL A 314 -11.32 4.39 -20.49
CA VAL A 314 -12.21 3.24 -20.69
C VAL A 314 -13.22 3.52 -21.78
N ARG A 315 -13.84 4.71 -21.75
CA ARG A 315 -14.91 5.10 -22.68
C ARG A 315 -14.54 4.93 -24.17
N PRO A 316 -13.36 5.34 -24.66
CA PRO A 316 -13.03 5.17 -26.07
C PRO A 316 -13.01 3.71 -26.54
N LEU A 317 -12.72 2.76 -25.65
CA LEU A 317 -12.77 1.33 -25.95
C LEU A 317 -14.19 0.78 -25.83
N ALA A 318 -14.95 1.22 -24.82
CA ALA A 318 -16.37 0.91 -24.70
C ALA A 318 -17.18 1.37 -25.93
N ASP A 319 -16.88 2.55 -26.48
CA ASP A 319 -17.54 3.09 -27.68
C ASP A 319 -17.25 2.20 -28.90
N ARG A 320 -15.99 1.77 -29.08
CA ARG A 320 -15.61 0.87 -30.18
C ARG A 320 -16.31 -0.50 -30.09
N LEU A 321 -16.53 -0.98 -28.88
CA LEU A 321 -17.21 -2.26 -28.62
C LEU A 321 -18.75 -2.11 -28.57
N GLY A 322 -19.26 -0.88 -28.66
CA GLY A 322 -20.69 -0.59 -28.64
C GLY A 322 -21.35 -0.92 -27.29
N ILE A 323 -20.67 -0.70 -26.17
CA ILE A 323 -21.18 -1.02 -24.81
C ILE A 323 -21.20 0.19 -23.87
N SER A 324 -21.06 1.39 -24.41
CA SER A 324 -20.96 2.62 -23.60
C SER A 324 -22.22 2.94 -22.79
N ASP A 325 -23.36 2.36 -23.14
CA ASP A 325 -24.62 2.48 -22.42
C ASP A 325 -24.60 1.85 -21.02
N VAL A 326 -23.73 0.86 -20.78
CA VAL A 326 -23.55 0.23 -19.45
C VAL A 326 -22.25 0.64 -18.75
N VAL A 327 -21.42 1.48 -19.37
CA VAL A 327 -20.11 1.90 -18.82
C VAL A 327 -20.20 3.32 -18.26
N TYR A 328 -19.85 3.46 -16.99
CA TYR A 328 -19.70 4.75 -16.32
C TYR A 328 -18.24 4.96 -15.89
N GLU A 329 -17.59 6.00 -16.41
CA GLU A 329 -16.20 6.30 -16.09
C GLU A 329 -16.10 7.66 -15.38
N VAL A 330 -15.37 7.67 -14.25
CA VAL A 330 -14.94 8.88 -13.54
C VAL A 330 -13.42 8.98 -13.68
N PRO A 331 -12.90 9.84 -14.59
CA PRO A 331 -11.46 9.93 -14.83
C PRO A 331 -10.67 10.48 -13.63
N GLN A 332 -11.21 11.50 -12.97
CA GLN A 332 -10.51 12.17 -11.88
C GLN A 332 -10.32 11.26 -10.68
N ARG A 333 -9.17 11.37 -10.01
CA ARG A 333 -8.96 10.69 -8.72
C ARG A 333 -9.97 11.19 -7.68
N ILE A 334 -10.67 10.26 -7.03
CA ILE A 334 -11.63 10.54 -5.96
C ILE A 334 -11.00 10.38 -4.57
N PRO A 335 -11.62 10.94 -3.50
CA PRO A 335 -11.14 10.77 -2.13
C PRO A 335 -11.01 9.30 -1.71
N TYR A 336 -10.06 9.02 -0.83
CA TYR A 336 -9.72 7.64 -0.44
C TYR A 336 -10.88 6.90 0.21
N LEU A 337 -11.57 7.52 1.17
CA LEU A 337 -12.72 6.89 1.82
C LEU A 337 -13.91 6.70 0.86
N ASP A 338 -14.06 7.59 -0.13
CA ASP A 338 -15.10 7.45 -1.14
C ASP A 338 -14.77 6.28 -2.09
N ALA A 339 -13.49 6.04 -2.37
CA ALA A 339 -13.03 4.87 -3.11
C ALA A 339 -13.31 3.57 -2.34
N LEU A 340 -13.01 3.52 -1.04
CA LEU A 340 -13.32 2.35 -0.21
C LEU A 340 -14.84 2.14 -0.07
N ALA A 341 -15.61 3.21 0.13
CA ALA A 341 -17.07 3.15 0.16
C ALA A 341 -17.64 2.59 -1.15
N THR A 342 -17.14 3.06 -2.30
CA THR A 342 -17.53 2.55 -3.61
C THR A 342 -17.25 1.06 -3.73
N MET A 343 -16.09 0.58 -3.24
CA MET A 343 -15.78 -0.85 -3.21
C MET A 343 -16.78 -1.61 -2.34
N VAL A 344 -17.01 -1.16 -1.10
CA VAL A 344 -17.92 -1.80 -0.13
C VAL A 344 -19.37 -1.78 -0.59
N HIS A 345 -19.83 -0.83 -1.39
CA HIS A 345 -21.22 -0.74 -1.82
C HIS A 345 -21.49 -1.30 -3.22
N SER A 346 -20.45 -1.73 -3.96
CA SER A 346 -20.62 -2.41 -5.24
C SER A 346 -21.15 -3.84 -5.05
N ASN A 347 -21.87 -4.36 -6.05
CA ASN A 347 -22.35 -5.74 -6.04
C ASN A 347 -21.19 -6.72 -6.32
N GLY A 348 -20.24 -6.31 -7.15
CA GLY A 348 -19.00 -7.03 -7.38
C GLY A 348 -17.87 -6.10 -7.82
N LEU A 349 -16.63 -6.58 -7.73
CA LEU A 349 -15.43 -5.79 -8.03
C LEU A 349 -14.65 -6.36 -9.19
N LEU A 350 -14.03 -5.48 -9.97
CA LEU A 350 -13.16 -5.84 -11.08
C LEU A 350 -11.70 -5.53 -10.72
N MET A 351 -10.79 -6.43 -11.04
CA MET A 351 -9.35 -6.21 -10.89
C MET A 351 -8.60 -6.52 -12.17
N LEU A 352 -7.77 -5.57 -12.58
CA LEU A 352 -6.99 -5.61 -13.81
C LEU A 352 -5.50 -5.67 -13.49
N GLY A 353 -4.85 -6.75 -13.89
CA GLY A 353 -3.40 -6.88 -13.90
C GLY A 353 -2.78 -6.27 -15.16
N SER A 354 -1.49 -5.98 -15.09
CA SER A 354 -0.67 -5.72 -16.29
C SER A 354 -0.38 -7.02 -17.04
N ASP A 355 0.03 -6.90 -18.30
CA ASP A 355 0.62 -8.01 -19.07
C ASP A 355 2.08 -8.33 -18.69
N GLU A 356 2.62 -7.66 -17.66
CA GLU A 356 3.90 -7.96 -17.02
C GLU A 356 3.71 -8.69 -15.68
N ALA A 357 4.45 -9.77 -15.43
CA ALA A 357 4.31 -10.63 -14.25
C ALA A 357 4.79 -9.98 -12.93
N HIS A 358 5.70 -9.01 -12.98
CA HIS A 358 6.38 -8.46 -11.80
C HIS A 358 5.60 -7.35 -11.05
N TYR A 359 4.36 -7.06 -11.47
CA TYR A 359 3.54 -6.04 -10.82
C TYR A 359 2.82 -6.60 -9.58
N SER A 360 3.17 -6.09 -8.40
CA SER A 360 2.38 -6.29 -7.18
C SER A 360 1.28 -5.23 -7.13
N ALA A 361 0.04 -5.65 -7.38
CA ALA A 361 -1.08 -4.73 -7.39
C ALA A 361 -1.51 -4.40 -5.95
N SER A 362 -1.09 -3.24 -5.42
CA SER A 362 -1.52 -2.76 -4.10
C SER A 362 -3.04 -2.64 -3.92
N LYS A 363 -3.80 -2.68 -5.03
CA LYS A 363 -5.26 -2.63 -5.07
C LYS A 363 -5.93 -3.95 -4.67
N ILE A 364 -5.23 -5.08 -4.65
CA ILE A 364 -5.84 -6.37 -4.30
C ILE A 364 -6.28 -6.41 -2.84
N TYR A 365 -5.52 -5.81 -1.92
CA TYR A 365 -5.85 -5.89 -0.49
C TYR A 365 -7.13 -5.13 -0.13
N PRO A 366 -7.33 -3.87 -0.57
CA PRO A 366 -8.62 -3.20 -0.36
C PRO A 366 -9.80 -3.95 -0.97
N VAL A 367 -9.63 -4.60 -2.13
CA VAL A 367 -10.69 -5.42 -2.74
C VAL A 367 -11.02 -6.63 -1.85
N LEU A 368 -10.01 -7.38 -1.39
CA LEU A 368 -10.21 -8.52 -0.49
C LEU A 368 -10.85 -8.10 0.84
N MET A 369 -10.41 -6.97 1.41
CA MET A 369 -10.91 -6.42 2.67
C MET A 369 -12.33 -5.86 2.57
N SER A 370 -12.77 -5.43 1.37
CA SER A 370 -14.15 -4.97 1.16
C SER A 370 -15.21 -6.05 1.39
N GLY A 371 -14.79 -7.33 1.36
CA GLY A 371 -15.68 -8.48 1.51
C GLY A 371 -16.65 -8.68 0.33
N ARG A 372 -16.45 -7.97 -0.79
CA ARG A 372 -17.26 -8.12 -2.01
C ARG A 372 -16.69 -9.18 -2.93
N PRO A 373 -17.57 -9.93 -3.64
CA PRO A 373 -17.10 -10.85 -4.64
C PRO A 373 -16.43 -10.08 -5.78
N TYR A 374 -15.44 -10.70 -6.40
CA TYR A 374 -14.67 -10.06 -7.45
C TYR A 374 -14.49 -10.94 -8.68
N LEU A 375 -14.15 -10.32 -9.80
CA LEU A 375 -13.59 -10.94 -10.97
C LEU A 375 -12.26 -10.26 -11.28
N SER A 376 -11.19 -11.05 -11.38
CA SER A 376 -9.84 -10.54 -11.60
C SER A 376 -9.19 -11.19 -12.80
N LEU A 377 -8.39 -10.43 -13.54
CA LEU A 377 -7.59 -10.93 -14.66
C LEU A 377 -6.13 -10.49 -14.51
N PHE A 378 -5.23 -11.45 -14.25
CA PHE A 378 -3.81 -11.21 -14.04
C PHE A 378 -2.93 -12.19 -14.81
N MET A 379 -1.66 -11.86 -15.04
CA MET A 379 -0.68 -12.83 -15.53
C MET A 379 -0.62 -14.03 -14.58
N ARG A 380 -0.55 -15.25 -15.14
CA ARG A 380 -0.55 -16.50 -14.37
C ARG A 380 0.54 -16.54 -13.31
N ASP A 381 1.74 -16.09 -13.65
CA ASP A 381 2.91 -16.15 -12.77
C ASP A 381 3.04 -14.91 -11.85
N SER A 382 1.98 -14.12 -11.70
CA SER A 382 2.00 -12.94 -10.83
C SER A 382 1.60 -13.31 -9.40
N SER A 383 2.34 -12.77 -8.42
CA SER A 383 2.00 -12.91 -7.00
C SER A 383 0.56 -12.46 -6.67
N SER A 384 0.03 -11.48 -7.41
CA SER A 384 -1.34 -11.02 -7.26
C SER A 384 -2.34 -12.13 -7.60
N HIS A 385 -2.10 -12.91 -8.65
CA HIS A 385 -2.95 -14.05 -9.01
C HIS A 385 -2.93 -15.14 -7.92
N ASP A 386 -1.75 -15.52 -7.44
CA ASP A 386 -1.61 -16.53 -6.39
C ASP A 386 -2.34 -16.14 -5.10
N ILE A 387 -2.20 -14.89 -4.67
CA ILE A 387 -2.90 -14.36 -3.48
C ILE A 387 -4.42 -14.42 -3.68
N LEU A 388 -4.92 -14.00 -4.84
CA LEU A 388 -6.36 -14.01 -5.14
C LEU A 388 -6.92 -15.43 -5.24
N VAL A 389 -6.18 -16.37 -5.81
CA VAL A 389 -6.59 -17.79 -5.83
C VAL A 389 -6.61 -18.36 -4.41
N GLY A 390 -5.58 -18.09 -3.61
CA GLY A 390 -5.48 -18.58 -2.22
C GLY A 390 -6.51 -17.95 -1.29
N ALA A 391 -6.88 -16.68 -1.51
CA ALA A 391 -7.91 -15.99 -0.75
C ALA A 391 -9.32 -16.46 -1.10
N GLY A 392 -9.57 -16.79 -2.38
CA GLY A 392 -10.91 -17.10 -2.85
C GLY A 392 -11.88 -15.93 -2.65
N GLY A 393 -13.18 -16.25 -2.65
CA GLY A 393 -14.24 -15.24 -2.55
C GLY A 393 -14.48 -14.43 -3.82
N GLY A 394 -13.96 -14.91 -4.95
CA GLY A 394 -14.21 -14.35 -6.28
C GLY A 394 -13.71 -15.28 -7.38
N LEU A 395 -13.72 -14.79 -8.61
CA LEU A 395 -13.23 -15.47 -9.81
C LEU A 395 -11.85 -14.91 -10.18
N ALA A 396 -10.81 -15.71 -9.94
CA ALA A 396 -9.44 -15.34 -10.29
C ALA A 396 -9.04 -15.96 -11.63
N TYR A 397 -9.18 -15.22 -12.71
CA TYR A 397 -8.72 -15.61 -14.05
C TYR A 397 -7.27 -15.22 -14.29
N SER A 398 -6.59 -15.99 -15.15
CA SER A 398 -5.24 -15.69 -15.59
C SER A 398 -4.97 -15.97 -17.06
N PHE A 399 -3.92 -15.33 -17.56
CA PHE A 399 -3.43 -15.50 -18.93
C PHE A 399 -1.91 -15.71 -18.93
N GLN A 400 -1.39 -16.34 -19.98
CA GLN A 400 0.04 -16.69 -20.09
C GLN A 400 0.87 -15.62 -20.82
N SER A 401 0.25 -14.88 -21.74
CA SER A 401 0.93 -13.83 -22.53
C SER A 401 -0.06 -12.77 -23.02
N SER A 402 0.46 -11.60 -23.38
CA SER A 402 -0.35 -10.47 -23.90
C SER A 402 -1.11 -10.82 -25.18
N ASP A 403 -0.62 -11.78 -25.97
CA ASP A 403 -1.29 -12.26 -27.18
C ASP A 403 -2.49 -13.18 -26.87
N ALA A 404 -2.39 -13.98 -25.81
CA ALA A 404 -3.43 -14.93 -25.40
C ALA A 404 -4.50 -14.33 -24.47
N VAL A 405 -4.36 -13.07 -24.06
CA VAL A 405 -5.27 -12.42 -23.09
C VAL A 405 -6.72 -12.36 -23.58
N LEU A 406 -6.93 -12.28 -24.90
CA LEU A 406 -8.29 -12.21 -25.48
C LEU A 406 -8.93 -13.59 -25.65
N ASP A 407 -8.16 -14.67 -25.56
CA ASP A 407 -8.69 -16.04 -25.70
C ASP A 407 -9.63 -16.40 -24.55
N ILE A 408 -9.44 -15.76 -23.38
CA ILE A 408 -10.24 -15.99 -22.16
C ILE A 408 -11.56 -15.19 -22.12
N VAL A 409 -11.87 -14.42 -23.17
CA VAL A 409 -13.08 -13.60 -23.26
C VAL A 409 -14.38 -14.40 -23.03
N PRO A 410 -14.56 -15.63 -23.56
CA PRO A 410 -15.73 -16.45 -23.26
C PRO A 410 -15.87 -16.74 -21.76
N GLU A 411 -14.80 -17.18 -21.10
CA GLU A 411 -14.79 -17.52 -19.68
C GLU A 411 -15.00 -16.29 -18.79
N LEU A 412 -14.45 -15.13 -19.20
CA LEU A 412 -14.70 -13.85 -18.53
C LEU A 412 -16.18 -13.45 -18.64
N ALA A 413 -16.82 -13.68 -19.78
CA ALA A 413 -18.24 -13.36 -19.97
C ALA A 413 -19.12 -14.22 -19.06
N ASP A 414 -18.85 -15.53 -18.99
CA ASP A 414 -19.53 -16.43 -18.07
C ASP A 414 -19.27 -16.04 -16.61
N GLY A 415 -18.05 -15.60 -16.29
CA GLY A 415 -17.69 -15.08 -14.98
C GLY A 415 -18.44 -13.81 -14.60
N ILE A 416 -18.62 -12.86 -15.54
CA ILE A 416 -19.43 -11.64 -15.34
C ILE A 416 -20.88 -12.01 -15.06
N VAL A 417 -21.44 -12.95 -15.84
CA VAL A 417 -22.82 -13.42 -15.63
C VAL A 417 -22.95 -13.99 -14.21
N ARG A 418 -22.09 -14.94 -13.84
CA ARG A 418 -22.10 -15.58 -12.52
C ARG A 418 -21.93 -14.57 -11.38
N LEU A 419 -20.99 -13.63 -11.51
CA LEU A 419 -20.77 -12.57 -10.51
C LEU A 419 -22.04 -11.71 -10.31
N ALA A 420 -22.81 -11.48 -11.37
CA ALA A 420 -24.01 -10.66 -11.32
C ALA A 420 -25.25 -11.40 -10.78
N ILE A 421 -25.46 -12.67 -11.16
CA ILE A 421 -26.69 -13.42 -10.84
C ILE A 421 -26.57 -14.29 -9.58
N GLU A 422 -25.35 -14.68 -9.22
CA GLU A 422 -25.06 -15.61 -8.13
C GLU A 422 -24.05 -15.02 -7.11
N PRO A 423 -24.16 -13.74 -6.70
CA PRO A 423 -23.16 -13.11 -5.83
C PRO A 423 -23.04 -13.81 -4.47
N ASP A 424 -24.12 -14.39 -3.96
CA ASP A 424 -24.15 -15.10 -2.68
C ASP A 424 -23.49 -16.48 -2.72
N THR A 425 -23.17 -17.00 -3.92
CA THR A 425 -22.42 -18.26 -4.07
C THR A 425 -20.93 -18.10 -3.80
N PHE A 426 -20.45 -16.85 -3.76
CA PHE A 426 -19.07 -16.54 -3.41
C PHE A 426 -18.94 -16.42 -1.89
N SER A 427 -18.04 -17.21 -1.31
CA SER A 427 -17.64 -17.01 0.08
C SER A 427 -16.97 -15.64 0.25
N ARG A 428 -16.81 -15.17 1.49
CA ARG A 428 -15.86 -14.08 1.73
C ARG A 428 -14.44 -14.55 1.45
N ALA A 429 -13.57 -13.62 1.08
CA ALA A 429 -12.15 -13.88 0.97
C ALA A 429 -11.58 -14.38 2.31
N ASN A 430 -10.79 -15.45 2.26
CA ASN A 430 -10.12 -16.02 3.41
C ASN A 430 -9.08 -15.04 3.94
N THR A 431 -9.31 -14.52 5.15
CA THR A 431 -8.45 -13.54 5.81
C THR A 431 -7.03 -14.07 6.01
N VAL A 432 -6.85 -15.38 6.21
CA VAL A 432 -5.52 -15.99 6.37
C VAL A 432 -4.63 -15.77 5.14
N ALA A 433 -5.22 -15.76 3.94
CA ALA A 433 -4.47 -15.60 2.71
C ALA A 433 -3.88 -14.20 2.53
N TYR A 434 -4.53 -13.17 3.11
CA TYR A 434 -4.07 -11.79 3.01
C TYR A 434 -3.61 -11.17 4.34
N ALA A 435 -3.74 -11.88 5.46
CA ALA A 435 -3.26 -11.46 6.78
C ALA A 435 -1.79 -10.99 6.79
N PRO A 436 -0.84 -11.65 6.07
CA PRO A 436 0.56 -11.17 6.01
C PRO A 436 0.74 -9.79 5.34
N TYR A 437 -0.31 -9.27 4.70
CA TYR A 437 -0.33 -8.01 3.97
C TYR A 437 -1.21 -6.96 4.65
N GLU A 438 -1.74 -7.24 5.84
CA GLU A 438 -2.42 -6.24 6.64
C GLU A 438 -1.42 -5.28 7.28
N ALA A 439 -1.84 -4.04 7.49
CA ALA A 439 -1.02 -2.96 8.03
C ALA A 439 -0.31 -3.34 9.34
N HIS A 440 -0.96 -4.09 10.22
CA HIS A 440 -0.37 -4.58 11.46
C HIS A 440 0.76 -5.60 11.22
N ALA A 441 0.57 -6.55 10.30
CA ALA A 441 1.59 -7.53 9.92
C ALA A 441 2.76 -6.87 9.18
N ILE A 442 2.49 -5.86 8.35
CA ILE A 442 3.52 -5.03 7.73
C ILE A 442 4.33 -4.28 8.78
N ALA A 443 3.68 -3.68 9.80
CA ALA A 443 4.37 -3.01 10.90
C ALA A 443 5.25 -3.97 11.70
N GLN A 444 4.79 -5.20 11.96
CA GLN A 444 5.58 -6.26 12.59
C GLN A 444 6.88 -6.55 11.81
N ARG A 445 6.80 -6.67 10.48
CA ARG A 445 8.00 -6.91 9.63
C ARG A 445 8.97 -5.74 9.62
N PHE A 446 8.47 -4.50 9.71
CA PHE A 446 9.31 -3.33 9.92
C PHE A 446 9.97 -3.35 11.30
N ALA A 447 9.24 -3.71 12.35
CA ALA A 447 9.75 -3.84 13.72
C ALA A 447 10.87 -4.89 13.80
N GLU A 448 10.74 -6.04 13.14
CA GLU A 448 11.79 -7.07 13.07
C GLU A 448 13.08 -6.56 12.43
N LEU A 449 12.97 -5.81 11.32
CA LEU A 449 14.11 -5.14 10.71
C LEU A 449 14.71 -4.10 11.67
N PHE A 450 13.86 -3.31 12.32
CA PHE A 450 14.29 -2.28 13.25
C PHE A 450 15.04 -2.87 14.45
N ASP A 451 14.54 -3.96 15.01
CA ASP A 451 15.16 -4.69 16.11
C ASP A 451 16.52 -5.24 15.72
N THR A 452 16.59 -5.90 14.57
CA THR A 452 17.86 -6.42 14.03
C THR A 452 18.91 -5.32 13.90
N LEU A 453 18.52 -4.15 13.40
CA LEU A 453 19.44 -3.02 13.23
C LEU A 453 19.78 -2.33 14.56
N HIS A 454 18.82 -2.21 15.47
CA HIS A 454 19.01 -1.66 16.81
C HIS A 454 20.00 -2.52 17.61
N HIS A 455 19.79 -3.84 17.68
CA HIS A 455 20.69 -4.76 18.38
C HIS A 455 22.13 -4.73 17.81
N LYS A 456 22.27 -4.75 16.48
CA LYS A 456 23.59 -4.61 15.83
C LYS A 456 24.27 -3.28 16.18
N ASN A 457 23.51 -2.20 16.32
CA ASN A 457 24.06 -0.89 16.67
C ASN A 457 24.46 -0.81 18.15
N SER A 458 23.63 -1.33 19.05
CA SER A 458 23.92 -1.38 20.48
C SER A 458 25.18 -2.19 20.78
N ASN A 459 25.33 -3.36 20.15
CA ASN A 459 26.55 -4.17 20.29
C ASN A 459 27.80 -3.43 19.77
N ARG A 460 27.70 -2.71 18.65
CA ARG A 460 28.82 -1.91 18.15
C ARG A 460 29.23 -0.77 19.08
N ARG A 461 28.28 -0.17 19.81
CA ARG A 461 28.56 0.88 20.80
C ARG A 461 29.15 0.33 22.11
N LEU A 462 28.84 -0.91 22.46
CA LEU A 462 29.42 -1.58 23.64
C LEU A 462 30.87 -2.03 23.40
N CYS A 463 31.22 -2.35 22.14
CA CYS A 463 32.57 -2.80 21.77
C CYS A 463 33.54 -1.67 21.35
N ALA A 464 33.08 -0.43 21.23
CA ALA A 464 33.85 0.74 20.80
C ALA A 464 34.10 1.67 21.99
#